data_AF-A0A1G1WAA3-F1
#
_entry.id   AF-A0A1G1WAA3-F1
#
_cell.length_a   1.000
_cell.length_b   1.000
_cell.length_c   1.000
_cell.angle_alpha   90.00
_cell.angle_beta   90.00
_cell.angle_gamma   90.00
#
_symmetry.space_group_name_H-M   'P 1'
#
loop_
_entity.id
_entity.type
_entity.pdbx_description
1 polymer ?
#
loop_
_entity_poly.entity_id
_entity_poly.type
_entity_poly.pdbx_seq_one_letter_code
_entity_poly.pdbx_strand_id
1 'polypeptide(L)'
;MSNQGKAVTLPSAEEIMSRLKKLDMGANDYMAERFYPLIAQEAGRKLVARGVVMVLALKIHDFMSIGYPPVMTGILHMYVPQFIDALVDDKDVAEEAKRFHQEAMDTARKG
;
A
#
# COMPACT_ATOMS: atom_id res chain seq x y z
N MET A 1 -0.03 -24.26 -3.15
CA MET A 1 -0.83 -23.81 -4.30
C MET A 1 -0.74 -22.29 -4.35
N SER A 2 -0.30 -21.72 -5.46
CA SER A 2 -0.20 -20.27 -5.66
C SER A 2 -1.62 -19.70 -5.77
N ASN A 3 -2.03 -18.80 -4.87
CA ASN A 3 -3.39 -18.27 -4.80
C ASN A 3 -3.64 -17.13 -5.80
N GLN A 4 -3.01 -17.19 -6.99
CA GLN A 4 -2.78 -16.08 -7.95
C GLN A 4 -4.04 -15.42 -8.54
N GLY A 5 -5.24 -15.82 -8.14
CA GLY A 5 -6.50 -15.23 -8.59
C GLY A 5 -7.45 -14.85 -7.47
N LYS A 6 -7.08 -15.06 -6.20
CA LYS A 6 -7.95 -14.71 -5.08
C LYS A 6 -8.00 -13.20 -4.93
N ALA A 7 -9.20 -12.66 -5.08
CA ALA A 7 -9.45 -11.23 -4.95
C ALA A 7 -10.03 -10.91 -3.57
N VAL A 8 -9.61 -9.78 -3.01
CA VAL A 8 -10.14 -9.17 -1.78
C VAL A 8 -10.82 -7.87 -2.13
N THR A 9 -11.79 -7.47 -1.31
CA THR A 9 -12.41 -6.15 -1.39
C THR A 9 -11.72 -5.26 -0.38
N LEU A 10 -11.21 -4.10 -0.82
CA LEU A 10 -10.64 -3.13 0.11
C LEU A 10 -11.72 -2.62 1.09
N PRO A 11 -11.35 -2.28 2.34
CA PRO A 11 -12.31 -1.78 3.33
C PRO A 11 -12.99 -0.47 2.88
N SER A 12 -13.98 -0.03 3.67
CA SER A 12 -14.58 1.29 3.46
C SER A 12 -13.54 2.41 3.64
N ALA A 13 -13.80 3.60 3.08
CA ALA A 13 -12.86 4.72 3.19
C ALA A 13 -12.58 5.10 4.66
N GLU A 14 -13.62 5.13 5.50
CA GLU A 14 -13.49 5.39 6.95
C GLU A 14 -12.63 4.32 7.63
N GLU A 15 -12.85 3.06 7.29
CA GLU A 15 -12.10 1.95 7.85
C GLU A 15 -10.63 1.98 7.41
N ILE A 16 -10.34 2.24 6.13
CA ILE A 16 -8.98 2.43 5.62
C ILE A 16 -8.28 3.51 6.44
N MET A 17 -8.91 4.68 6.62
CA MET A 17 -8.34 5.78 7.39
C MET A 17 -8.08 5.38 8.85
N SER A 18 -9.03 4.68 9.49
CA SER A 18 -8.91 4.19 10.86
C SER A 18 -7.77 3.18 11.03
N ARG A 19 -7.63 2.24 10.09
CA ARG A 19 -6.58 1.22 10.12
C ARG A 19 -5.20 1.81 9.88
N LEU A 20 -5.05 2.70 8.88
CA LEU A 20 -3.76 3.33 8.57
C LEU A 20 -3.28 4.27 9.69
N LYS A 21 -4.18 4.99 10.36
CA LYS A 21 -3.85 5.83 11.53
C LYS A 21 -3.35 5.03 12.74
N LYS A 22 -3.53 3.71 12.78
CA LYS A 22 -2.99 2.87 13.87
C LYS A 22 -1.55 2.44 13.62
N LEU A 23 -1.01 2.71 12.44
CA LEU A 23 0.39 2.40 12.13
C LEU A 23 1.29 3.40 12.85
N ASP A 24 2.26 2.87 13.60
CA ASP A 24 3.30 3.68 14.25
C ASP A 24 4.37 4.09 13.24
N MET A 25 3.99 5.04 12.39
CA MET A 25 4.88 5.70 11.45
C MET A 25 5.16 7.09 12.00
N GLY A 26 6.41 7.45 12.26
CA GLY A 26 6.83 8.71 12.93
C GLY A 26 6.40 10.04 12.27
N ALA A 27 5.46 10.02 11.32
CA ALA A 27 4.81 11.14 10.65
C ALA A 27 3.27 10.93 10.49
N ASN A 28 2.64 10.18 11.40
CA ASN A 28 1.28 9.65 11.22
C ASN A 28 0.23 10.75 10.96
N ASP A 29 0.31 11.91 11.62
CA ASP A 29 -0.64 13.01 11.40
C ASP A 29 -0.52 13.60 9.99
N TYR A 30 0.71 13.83 9.53
CA TYR A 30 0.96 14.32 8.16
C TYR A 30 0.48 13.32 7.10
N MET A 31 0.79 12.05 7.31
CA MET A 31 0.37 10.96 6.44
C MET A 31 -1.15 10.82 6.43
N ALA A 32 -1.80 10.97 7.59
CA ALA A 32 -3.25 10.96 7.73
C ALA A 32 -3.95 12.13 7.02
N GLU A 33 -3.32 13.30 6.95
CA GLU A 33 -3.89 14.44 6.25
C GLU A 33 -3.68 14.39 4.73
N ARG A 34 -2.55 13.85 4.27
CA ARG A 34 -2.09 14.05 2.88
C ARG A 34 -1.99 12.77 2.06
N PHE A 35 -1.58 11.65 2.67
CA PHE A 35 -1.31 10.42 1.96
C PHE A 35 -2.42 9.37 2.11
N TYR A 36 -2.86 9.08 3.33
CA TYR A 36 -3.92 8.09 3.58
C TYR A 36 -5.24 8.37 2.84
N PRO A 37 -5.66 9.64 2.65
CA PRO A 37 -6.82 9.93 1.82
C PRO A 37 -6.69 9.45 0.38
N LEU A 38 -5.48 9.42 -0.19
CA LEU A 38 -5.23 8.90 -1.55
C LEU A 38 -5.44 7.38 -1.62
N ILE A 39 -5.08 6.66 -0.56
CA ILE A 39 -5.36 5.21 -0.45
C ILE A 39 -6.86 4.99 -0.24
N ALA A 40 -7.51 5.79 0.59
CA ALA A 40 -8.94 5.68 0.88
C ALA A 40 -9.86 5.90 -0.33
N GLN A 41 -9.38 6.58 -1.39
CA GLN A 41 -10.11 6.71 -2.67
C GLN A 41 -10.37 5.36 -3.36
N GLU A 42 -9.65 4.30 -2.98
CA GLU A 42 -9.76 2.96 -3.56
C GLU A 42 -10.70 2.05 -2.74
N ALA A 43 -11.41 2.62 -1.77
CA ALA A 43 -12.35 1.90 -0.92
C ALA A 43 -13.35 1.06 -1.71
N GLY A 44 -13.63 -0.15 -1.21
CA GLY A 44 -14.57 -1.08 -1.84
C GLY A 44 -14.10 -1.69 -3.17
N ARG A 45 -12.91 -1.34 -3.66
CA ARG A 45 -12.37 -1.90 -4.90
C ARG A 45 -11.99 -3.37 -4.68
N LYS A 46 -12.36 -4.22 -5.64
CA LYS A 46 -11.99 -5.63 -5.67
C LYS A 46 -10.65 -5.81 -6.38
N LEU A 47 -9.64 -6.29 -5.66
CA LEU A 47 -8.26 -6.40 -6.13
C LEU A 47 -7.68 -7.79 -5.81
N VAL A 48 -6.87 -8.31 -6.72
CA VAL A 48 -5.94 -9.41 -6.43
C VAL A 48 -4.70 -8.87 -5.73
N ALA A 49 -3.86 -9.73 -5.16
CA ALA A 49 -2.62 -9.35 -4.47
C ALA A 49 -1.76 -8.33 -5.24
N ARG A 50 -1.50 -8.60 -6.53
CA ARG A 50 -0.74 -7.68 -7.41
C ARG A 50 -1.45 -6.33 -7.61
N GLY A 51 -2.78 -6.34 -7.65
CA GLY A 51 -3.60 -5.14 -7.77
C GLY A 51 -3.46 -4.23 -6.53
N VAL A 52 -3.38 -4.82 -5.33
CA VAL A 52 -3.14 -4.07 -4.09
C VAL A 52 -1.79 -3.35 -4.15
N VAL A 53 -0.72 -4.06 -4.51
CA VAL A 53 0.62 -3.47 -4.63
C VAL A 53 0.65 -2.37 -5.69
N MET A 54 0.03 -2.60 -6.85
CA MET A 54 0.01 -1.63 -7.94
C MET A 54 -0.74 -0.36 -7.53
N VAL A 55 -1.88 -0.48 -6.84
CA VAL A 55 -2.61 0.67 -6.30
C VAL A 55 -1.75 1.45 -5.31
N LEU A 56 -1.09 0.77 -4.35
CA LEU A 56 -0.22 1.45 -3.39
C LEU A 56 0.94 2.18 -4.07
N ALA A 57 1.59 1.55 -5.06
CA ALA A 57 2.65 2.17 -5.84
C ALA A 57 2.17 3.42 -6.60
N LEU A 58 0.97 3.36 -7.21
CA LEU A 58 0.38 4.51 -7.89
C LEU A 58 0.07 5.64 -6.91
N LYS A 59 -0.48 5.34 -5.73
CA LYS A 59 -0.73 6.39 -4.72
C LYS A 59 0.55 7.01 -4.18
N ILE A 60 1.62 6.22 -4.03
CA ILE A 60 2.95 6.76 -3.71
C ILE A 60 3.42 7.69 -4.84
N HIS A 61 3.29 7.29 -6.09
CA HIS A 61 3.65 8.14 -7.23
C HIS A 61 2.84 9.45 -7.25
N ASP A 62 1.52 9.36 -7.11
CA ASP A 62 0.63 10.53 -7.08
C ASP A 62 1.01 11.47 -5.93
N PHE A 63 1.29 10.92 -4.75
CA PHE A 63 1.76 11.69 -3.61
C PHE A 63 3.12 12.33 -3.85
N MET A 64 4.04 11.67 -4.56
CA MET A 64 5.37 12.20 -4.84
C MET A 64 5.38 13.27 -5.93
N SER A 65 4.38 13.28 -6.82
CA SER A 65 4.26 14.22 -7.95
C SER A 65 4.17 15.70 -7.53
N ILE A 66 3.86 15.99 -6.26
CA ILE A 66 3.78 17.36 -5.73
C ILE A 66 5.14 17.96 -5.29
N GLY A 67 6.25 17.29 -5.60
CA GLY A 67 7.60 17.88 -5.50
C GLY A 67 8.41 17.49 -4.27
N TYR A 68 8.14 16.33 -3.67
CA TYR A 68 8.93 15.83 -2.53
C TYR A 68 10.32 15.33 -2.95
N PRO A 69 11.30 15.34 -2.02
CA PRO A 69 12.61 14.75 -2.27
C PRO A 69 12.51 13.27 -2.67
N PRO A 70 13.26 12.79 -3.68
CA PRO A 70 13.17 11.40 -4.17
C PRO A 70 13.36 10.32 -3.09
N VAL A 71 14.10 10.62 -2.02
CA VAL A 71 14.30 9.70 -0.89
C VAL A 71 12.98 9.31 -0.21
N MET A 72 11.96 10.17 -0.24
CA MET A 72 10.65 9.89 0.35
C MET A 72 9.94 8.74 -0.36
N THR A 73 10.11 8.58 -1.67
CA THR A 73 9.56 7.43 -2.41
C THR A 73 10.07 6.12 -1.83
N GLY A 74 11.39 6.02 -1.60
CA GLY A 74 12.01 4.83 -1.00
C GLY A 74 11.47 4.54 0.40
N ILE A 75 11.33 5.58 1.23
CA ILE A 75 10.76 5.46 2.58
C ILE A 75 9.33 4.93 2.52
N LEU A 76 8.47 5.48 1.66
CA LEU A 76 7.09 5.02 1.53
C LEU A 76 7.00 3.56 1.07
N HIS A 77 7.88 3.14 0.16
CA HIS A 77 7.96 1.73 -0.25
C HIS A 77 8.42 0.79 0.88
N MET A 78 9.17 1.26 1.88
CA MET A 78 9.49 0.47 3.08
C MET A 78 8.25 0.20 3.95
N TYR A 79 7.24 1.08 3.89
CA TYR A 79 6.00 0.96 4.65
C TYR A 79 4.89 0.18 3.93
N VAL A 80 5.04 -0.09 2.63
CA VAL A 80 4.06 -0.86 1.84
C VAL A 80 3.66 -2.20 2.49
N PRO A 81 4.56 -3.01 3.06
CA PRO A 81 4.16 -4.23 3.77
C PRO A 81 3.16 -3.97 4.91
N GLN A 82 3.36 -2.89 5.66
CA GLN A 82 2.48 -2.52 6.78
C GLN A 82 1.14 -2.00 6.28
N PHE A 83 1.12 -1.27 5.16
CA PHE A 83 -0.13 -0.89 4.49
C PHE A 83 -0.90 -2.12 4.01
N ILE A 84 -0.23 -3.12 3.45
CA ILE A 84 -0.86 -4.38 3.04
C ILE A 84 -1.49 -5.08 4.25
N ASP A 85 -0.74 -5.25 5.34
CA ASP A 85 -1.23 -5.90 6.55
C ASP A 85 -2.42 -5.14 7.18
N ALA A 86 -2.47 -3.81 7.05
CA ALA A 86 -3.59 -3.01 7.50
C ALA A 86 -4.83 -3.14 6.59
N LEU A 87 -4.64 -3.26 5.28
CA LEU A 87 -5.75 -3.19 4.30
C LEU A 87 -6.32 -4.56 3.91
N VAL A 88 -5.56 -5.64 4.11
CA VAL A 88 -5.89 -6.97 3.60
C VAL A 88 -5.97 -7.96 4.76
N ASP A 89 -7.21 -8.31 5.16
CA ASP A 89 -7.44 -9.27 6.26
C ASP A 89 -7.12 -10.72 5.87
N ASP A 90 -7.16 -11.03 4.57
CA ASP A 90 -6.85 -12.36 4.06
C ASP A 90 -5.35 -12.60 4.02
N LYS A 91 -4.86 -13.38 4.99
CA LYS A 91 -3.42 -13.63 5.19
C LYS A 91 -2.72 -14.15 3.93
N ASP A 92 -3.35 -15.04 3.16
CA ASP A 92 -2.72 -15.59 1.95
C ASP A 92 -2.53 -14.51 0.88
N VAL A 93 -3.52 -13.62 0.72
CA VAL A 93 -3.47 -12.51 -0.24
C VAL A 93 -2.47 -11.44 0.22
N ALA A 94 -2.43 -11.13 1.53
CA ALA A 94 -1.45 -10.22 2.11
C ALA A 94 -0.01 -10.73 1.91
N GLU A 95 0.27 -11.99 2.22
CA GLU A 95 1.59 -12.58 2.01
C GLU A 95 1.99 -12.62 0.52
N GLU A 96 1.04 -12.90 -0.37
CA GLU A 96 1.28 -12.83 -1.81
C GLU A 96 1.61 -11.41 -2.28
N ALA A 97 0.87 -10.41 -1.78
CA ALA A 97 1.12 -9.01 -2.11
C ALA A 97 2.50 -8.55 -1.59
N LYS A 98 2.86 -8.89 -0.35
CA LYS A 98 4.17 -8.56 0.21
C LYS A 98 5.33 -9.18 -0.56
N ARG A 99 5.20 -10.45 -0.96
CA ARG A 99 6.20 -11.12 -1.82
C ARG A 99 6.33 -10.44 -3.17
N PHE A 100 5.21 -10.12 -3.84
CA PHE A 100 5.24 -9.43 -5.12
C PHE A 100 5.89 -8.05 -5.02
N HIS A 101 5.60 -7.28 -3.96
CA HIS A 101 6.26 -6.01 -3.68
C HIS A 101 7.78 -6.18 -3.49
N GLN A 102 8.20 -7.17 -2.69
CA GLN A 102 9.62 -7.46 -2.47
C GLN A 102 10.36 -7.80 -3.78
N GLU A 103 9.77 -8.65 -4.63
CA GLU A 103 10.32 -8.99 -5.95
C GLU A 103 10.47 -7.75 -6.86
N ALA A 104 9.49 -6.85 -6.84
CA ALA A 104 9.55 -5.59 -7.58
C ALA A 104 10.68 -4.68 -7.06
N MET A 105 10.83 -4.56 -5.73
CA MET A 105 11.89 -3.75 -5.12
C MET A 105 13.30 -4.31 -5.40
N ASP A 106 13.46 -5.63 -5.41
CA ASP A 106 14.74 -6.27 -5.72
C ASP A 106 15.11 -6.16 -7.20
N THR A 107 14.12 -6.15 -8.08
CA THR A 107 14.32 -5.88 -9.51
C THR A 107 14.77 -4.44 -9.73
N ALA A 108 14.11 -3.47 -9.08
CA ALA A 108 14.45 -2.04 -9.20
C ALA A 108 15.83 -1.68 -8.64
N ARG A 109 16.38 -2.46 -7.68
CA ARG A 109 17.74 -2.27 -7.16
C ARG A 109 18.85 -2.79 -8.07
N LYS A 110 18.52 -3.68 -9.00
CA LYS A 110 19.48 -4.34 -9.91
C LYS A 110 19.58 -3.67 -11.29
N GLY A 111 18.62 -2.80 -11.63
CA GLY A 111 18.63 -1.98 -12.85
C GLY A 111 19.16 -0.59 -12.57
#